data_AF-A0AAN9EE90-F1
#
_entry.id   AF-A0AAN9EE90-F1
#
_cell.length_a   1.000
_cell.length_b   1.000
_cell.length_c   1.000
_cell.angle_alpha   90.00
_cell.angle_beta   90.00
_cell.angle_gamma   90.00
#
_symmetry.space_group_name_H-M   'P 1'
#
loop_
_entity.id
_entity.type
_entity.pdbx_description
1 polymer ?
#
loop_
_entity_poly.entity_id
_entity_poly.type
_entity_poly.pdbx_seq_one_letter_code
_entity_poly.pdbx_strand_id
1 'polypeptide(L)'
;MKGGTIITKSKRHRFGTLNPKINLKPFRSISSPFIETKRSTAKTSGMEEQKKKYESGDALDYIMNLESVPSKLPQHLELLKTRVLCNNDAPIHTDTIQYSGAYAALGVDNSLRLDNFCENFKVKVNRLTDDTIEFDMIGIDPALANAFRRILIAEVPTMAIERVYIANNTSLIQDEVLAHRLGLIPISADPRLFEYPENAGDEKNEKNTIVFKLHVQCPINKEDKTLKSDELEWLPNGSALPAEDSKAKQNVDSKPKTFTSFSCSQDSLPEFSSNPPRPTYLDIKLARLGAGQEIELEAHAVKGLGKTHAKWSPVATAWYRMLPEVVLLKDVEDKLAEELKNKCPKDVFDIEDIGGGKRKATVKNPRDCTLCRECIRGGKEWEDRISLRRVKDHFIFTIESTGALPPEVLFTEAVKILEDKCERVIAELS
;
A
#
# COMPACT_ATOMS: atom_id res chain seq x y z
N MET A 1 -12.71 12.38 59.21
CA MET A 1 -11.29 12.80 59.16
C MET A 1 -10.49 11.64 58.57
N LYS A 2 -9.77 11.67 57.45
CA LYS A 2 -9.29 12.70 56.52
C LYS A 2 -9.36 12.04 55.14
N GLY A 3 -9.97 12.72 54.16
CA GLY A 3 -9.83 12.36 52.75
C GLY A 3 -8.43 12.71 52.28
N GLY A 4 -7.75 11.75 51.64
CA GLY A 4 -6.44 11.94 51.02
C GLY A 4 -6.57 11.91 49.51
N THR A 5 -6.81 13.09 48.92
CA THR A 5 -6.75 13.32 47.48
C THR A 5 -5.29 13.26 47.03
N ILE A 6 -4.88 12.18 46.36
CA ILE A 6 -3.55 12.10 45.73
C ILE A 6 -3.67 12.61 44.30
N ILE A 7 -3.26 13.86 44.12
CA ILE A 7 -3.07 14.53 42.84
C ILE A 7 -1.75 14.05 42.25
N THR A 8 -1.77 13.16 41.25
CA THR A 8 -0.59 12.84 40.45
C THR A 8 -0.45 13.86 39.33
N LYS A 9 0.53 14.76 39.48
CA LYS A 9 0.93 15.74 38.47
C LYS A 9 1.53 15.01 37.26
N SER A 10 0.77 14.93 36.17
CA SER A 10 1.27 14.60 34.83
C SER A 10 2.24 15.71 34.37
N LYS A 11 3.54 15.39 34.31
CA LYS A 11 4.55 16.23 33.64
C LYS A 11 4.32 16.15 32.13
N ARG A 12 3.55 17.09 31.57
CA ARG A 12 3.56 17.39 30.13
C ARG A 12 4.91 18.00 29.77
N HIS A 13 5.76 17.26 29.07
CA HIS A 13 6.88 17.84 28.35
C HIS A 13 6.35 18.66 27.17
N ARG A 14 6.59 19.98 27.23
CA ARG A 14 6.43 20.89 26.09
C ARG A 14 7.57 20.60 25.11
N PHE A 15 7.27 19.95 24.00
CA PHE A 15 8.14 20.00 22.83
C PHE A 15 7.73 21.20 21.99
N GLY A 16 8.68 22.11 21.81
CA GLY A 16 8.53 23.31 21.00
C GLY A 16 8.31 22.95 19.53
N THR A 17 7.42 23.71 18.91
CA THR A 17 7.18 23.75 17.47
C THR A 17 8.48 24.15 16.75
N LEU A 18 9.20 23.18 16.21
CA LEU A 18 10.26 23.40 15.22
C LEU A 18 9.64 23.27 13.83
N ASN A 19 9.55 24.42 13.17
CA ASN A 19 9.12 24.59 11.79
C ASN A 19 10.36 24.36 10.88
N PRO A 20 10.42 23.35 9.99
CA PRO A 20 11.42 23.34 8.95
C PRO A 20 10.84 24.00 7.70
N LYS A 21 11.10 25.31 7.54
CA LYS A 21 10.97 25.99 6.25
C LYS A 21 12.06 25.43 5.31
N ILE A 22 11.70 24.50 4.44
CA ILE A 22 12.54 24.12 3.31
C ILE A 22 12.35 25.18 2.23
N ASN A 23 13.44 25.89 1.95
CA ASN A 23 13.52 27.04 1.07
C ASN A 23 14.01 26.56 -0.30
N LEU A 24 13.10 26.21 -1.21
CA LEU A 24 13.42 25.86 -2.60
C LEU A 24 13.59 27.16 -3.41
N LYS A 25 14.82 27.43 -3.84
CA LYS A 25 15.15 28.53 -4.77
C LYS A 25 14.57 28.23 -6.17
N PRO A 26 14.03 29.22 -6.89
CA PRO A 26 13.57 29.03 -8.27
C PRO A 26 14.77 28.94 -9.23
N PHE A 27 14.71 27.96 -10.13
CA PHE A 27 15.66 27.80 -11.24
C PHE A 27 15.54 28.98 -12.21
N ARG A 28 16.70 29.56 -12.56
CA ARG A 28 16.85 30.67 -13.52
C ARG A 28 16.62 30.16 -14.95
N SER A 29 15.70 30.78 -15.66
CA SER A 29 15.59 30.68 -17.13
C SER A 29 16.80 31.35 -17.79
N ILE A 30 17.56 30.61 -18.59
CA ILE A 30 18.58 31.16 -19.48
C ILE A 30 17.87 31.59 -20.76
N SER A 31 17.69 32.89 -20.95
CA SER A 31 17.35 33.50 -22.22
C SER A 31 18.60 34.18 -22.78
N SER A 32 18.95 33.91 -24.04
CA SER A 32 19.85 34.76 -24.83
C SER A 32 19.18 35.14 -26.15
N PRO A 33 19.58 36.28 -26.77
CA PRO A 33 18.66 37.17 -27.47
C PRO A 33 18.84 37.15 -28.99
N PHE A 34 17.76 37.38 -29.74
CA PHE A 34 17.87 37.75 -31.16
C PHE A 34 16.92 38.90 -31.52
N ILE A 35 17.49 40.10 -31.47
CA ILE A 35 17.41 41.23 -32.41
C ILE A 35 16.03 41.55 -33.02
N GLU A 36 15.44 42.65 -32.54
CA GLU A 36 14.46 43.47 -33.26
C GLU A 36 15.13 44.21 -34.43
N THR A 37 14.51 44.14 -35.61
CA THR A 37 14.65 45.17 -36.65
C THR A 37 13.27 45.63 -37.13
N LYS A 38 12.95 46.88 -36.80
CA LYS A 38 11.80 47.63 -37.34
C LYS A 38 11.98 47.85 -38.84
N ARG A 39 10.91 47.69 -39.64
CA ARG A 39 10.67 48.52 -40.83
C ARG A 39 9.18 48.59 -41.21
N SER A 40 8.83 49.76 -41.72
CA SER A 40 7.50 50.35 -41.89
C SER A 40 6.81 49.99 -43.21
N THR A 41 5.47 49.92 -43.14
CA THR A 41 4.43 50.30 -44.14
C THR A 41 4.77 50.39 -45.64
N ALA A 42 4.02 49.67 -46.49
CA ALA A 42 3.27 50.22 -47.65
C ALA A 42 2.33 49.16 -48.30
N LYS A 43 1.17 49.63 -48.77
CA LYS A 43 0.10 48.91 -49.50
C LYS A 43 0.50 48.63 -50.97
N THR A 44 0.04 47.53 -51.57
CA THR A 44 -0.97 47.47 -52.67
C THR A 44 -1.03 46.09 -53.37
N SER A 45 -2.25 45.53 -53.42
CA SER A 45 -2.93 44.76 -54.49
C SER A 45 -2.17 43.86 -55.48
N GLY A 46 -2.68 42.64 -55.67
CA GLY A 46 -2.52 41.87 -56.91
C GLY A 46 -2.72 40.36 -56.70
N MET A 47 -3.71 39.80 -57.40
CA MET A 47 -4.20 38.42 -57.34
C MET A 47 -3.17 37.32 -57.68
N GLU A 48 -3.43 36.16 -57.06
CA GLU A 48 -3.18 34.79 -57.54
C GLU A 48 -1.74 34.31 -57.75
N GLU A 49 -1.29 33.44 -56.83
CA GLU A 49 -1.03 32.05 -57.23
C GLU A 49 -1.20 31.09 -56.05
N GLN A 50 -2.21 30.24 -56.17
CA GLN A 50 -2.49 29.11 -55.29
C GLN A 50 -1.34 28.10 -55.37
N LYS A 51 -0.79 27.69 -54.21
CA LYS A 51 -0.45 26.28 -53.92
C LYS A 51 -0.05 26.06 -52.46
N LYS A 52 -0.90 25.26 -51.79
CA LYS A 52 -0.60 24.34 -50.68
C LYS A 52 -0.14 24.93 -49.33
N LYS A 53 -1.07 24.99 -48.39
CA LYS A 53 -0.92 24.45 -47.03
C LYS A 53 -2.32 24.17 -46.45
N TYR A 54 -2.81 22.95 -46.66
CA TYR A 54 -3.84 22.39 -45.78
C TYR A 54 -3.07 21.58 -44.74
N GLU A 55 -2.77 22.22 -43.61
CA GLU A 55 -2.35 21.51 -42.41
C GLU A 55 -3.60 20.87 -41.78
N SER A 56 -3.53 19.57 -41.52
CA SER A 56 -4.63 18.73 -41.05
C SER A 56 -5.14 19.04 -39.62
N GLY A 57 -4.66 20.12 -38.99
CA GLY A 57 -5.07 20.58 -37.65
C GLY A 57 -6.20 21.62 -37.67
N ASP A 58 -6.21 22.52 -38.65
CA ASP A 58 -7.14 23.68 -38.69
C ASP A 58 -8.60 23.27 -38.94
N ALA A 59 -8.81 22.15 -39.63
CA ALA A 59 -10.16 21.65 -39.92
C ALA A 59 -10.84 21.07 -38.66
N LEU A 60 -10.07 20.46 -37.76
CA LEU A 60 -10.58 19.94 -36.50
C LEU A 60 -10.96 21.09 -35.56
N ASP A 61 -10.12 22.11 -35.45
CA ASP A 61 -10.40 23.29 -34.62
C ASP A 61 -11.61 24.10 -35.15
N TYR A 62 -11.82 24.16 -36.46
CA TYR A 62 -13.03 24.76 -37.04
C TYR A 62 -14.29 23.95 -36.74
N ILE A 63 -14.22 22.61 -36.78
CA ILE A 63 -15.35 21.72 -36.48
C ILE A 63 -15.73 21.78 -35.00
N MET A 64 -14.74 21.86 -34.10
CA MET A 64 -14.97 21.92 -32.64
C MET A 64 -15.54 23.27 -32.16
N ASN A 65 -15.43 24.33 -32.97
CA ASN A 65 -15.94 25.67 -32.66
C ASN A 65 -17.34 25.96 -33.25
N LEU A 66 -17.99 24.99 -33.89
CA LEU A 66 -19.37 25.12 -34.35
C LEU A 66 -20.34 25.06 -33.14
N GLU A 67 -21.31 25.98 -33.06
CA GLU A 67 -22.35 26.01 -32.01
C GLU A 67 -23.19 24.73 -31.92
N SER A 68 -23.10 23.84 -32.91
CA SER A 68 -23.77 22.54 -33.00
C SER A 68 -22.99 21.38 -32.37
N VAL A 69 -21.74 21.58 -31.94
CA VAL A 69 -20.95 20.57 -31.21
C VAL A 69 -21.10 20.83 -29.71
N PRO A 70 -21.82 19.97 -28.96
CA PRO A 70 -21.97 20.16 -27.53
C PRO A 70 -20.60 20.05 -26.84
N SER A 71 -20.15 21.14 -26.22
CA SER A 71 -18.85 21.25 -25.54
C SER A 71 -18.72 20.39 -24.27
N LYS A 72 -19.79 19.68 -23.90
CA LYS A 72 -19.88 18.82 -22.71
C LYS A 72 -20.53 17.50 -23.11
N LEU A 73 -19.97 16.39 -22.62
CA LEU A 73 -20.59 15.08 -22.80
C LEU A 73 -22.04 15.11 -22.29
N PRO A 74 -22.99 14.51 -23.02
CA PRO A 74 -24.29 14.18 -22.50
C PRO A 74 -24.20 13.43 -21.17
N GLN A 75 -25.12 13.71 -20.24
CA GLN A 75 -25.07 13.19 -18.87
C GLN A 75 -24.94 11.66 -18.79
N HIS A 76 -25.57 10.92 -19.69
CA HIS A 76 -25.48 9.45 -19.72
C HIS A 76 -24.07 8.95 -20.11
N LEU A 77 -23.38 9.65 -21.03
CA LEU A 77 -22.00 9.31 -21.42
C LEU A 77 -21.00 9.74 -20.33
N GLU A 78 -21.26 10.87 -19.67
CA GLU A 78 -20.44 11.31 -18.53
C GLU A 78 -20.53 10.29 -17.38
N LEU A 79 -21.73 9.77 -17.10
CA LEU A 79 -21.91 8.70 -16.11
C LEU A 79 -21.22 7.40 -16.52
N LEU A 80 -21.26 7.02 -17.80
CA LEU A 80 -20.51 5.89 -18.34
C LEU A 80 -19.00 6.05 -18.15
N LYS A 81 -18.48 7.26 -18.40
CA LYS A 81 -17.06 7.60 -18.27
C LYS A 81 -16.60 7.62 -16.82
N THR A 82 -17.38 8.19 -15.90
CA THR A 82 -16.90 8.56 -14.54
C THR A 82 -17.40 7.67 -13.41
N ARG A 83 -18.48 6.90 -13.60
CA ARG A 83 -19.13 6.11 -12.55
C ARG A 83 -19.31 4.65 -12.94
N VAL A 84 -19.17 3.76 -11.97
CA VAL A 84 -19.65 2.37 -12.05
C VAL A 84 -21.01 2.33 -11.36
N LEU A 85 -22.07 1.95 -12.07
CA LEU A 85 -23.39 1.83 -11.47
C LEU A 85 -23.54 0.43 -10.86
N CYS A 86 -24.03 0.36 -9.62
CA CYS A 86 -24.21 -0.88 -8.89
C CYS A 86 -25.70 -1.23 -8.83
N ASN A 87 -26.19 -1.85 -9.90
CA ASN A 87 -27.58 -2.30 -9.97
C ASN A 87 -27.78 -3.59 -9.15
N ASN A 88 -29.04 -4.00 -8.98
CA ASN A 88 -29.39 -5.19 -8.21
C ASN A 88 -28.79 -6.46 -8.85
N ASP A 89 -28.93 -6.60 -10.17
CA ASP A 89 -28.41 -7.75 -10.93
C ASP A 89 -26.86 -7.74 -11.00
N ALA A 90 -26.29 -6.76 -11.69
CA ALA A 90 -24.85 -6.67 -11.91
C ALA A 90 -24.37 -5.20 -11.99
N PRO A 91 -23.11 -4.93 -11.61
CA PRO A 91 -22.49 -3.65 -11.89
C PRO A 91 -22.36 -3.42 -13.40
N ILE A 92 -22.65 -2.19 -13.85
CA ILE A 92 -22.46 -1.76 -15.24
C ILE A 92 -21.46 -0.62 -15.31
N HIS A 93 -20.92 -0.39 -16.51
CA HIS A 93 -19.86 0.61 -16.76
C HIS A 93 -18.56 0.31 -16.02
N THR A 94 -18.15 -0.96 -15.95
CA THR A 94 -16.94 -1.38 -15.23
C THR A 94 -15.65 -0.97 -15.92
N ASP A 95 -15.67 -0.84 -17.23
CA ASP A 95 -14.47 -0.62 -18.03
C ASP A 95 -14.02 0.85 -18.00
N THR A 96 -12.71 1.05 -18.06
CA THR A 96 -12.12 2.39 -18.28
C THR A 96 -11.96 2.64 -19.77
N ILE A 97 -12.28 3.85 -20.20
CA ILE A 97 -12.12 4.29 -21.58
C ILE A 97 -10.67 4.74 -21.76
N GLN A 98 -9.85 3.89 -22.38
CA GLN A 98 -8.40 4.15 -22.55
C GLN A 98 -8.04 4.78 -23.91
N TYR A 99 -8.97 4.81 -24.85
CA TYR A 99 -8.71 5.33 -26.19
C TYR A 99 -8.74 6.86 -26.21
N SER A 100 -7.65 7.49 -26.67
CA SER A 100 -7.50 8.95 -26.73
C SER A 100 -8.56 9.63 -27.59
N GLY A 101 -8.93 9.02 -28.72
CA GLY A 101 -9.97 9.54 -29.62
C GLY A 101 -11.40 9.24 -29.17
N ALA A 102 -11.61 8.61 -28.01
CA ALA A 102 -12.95 8.36 -27.51
C ALA A 102 -13.63 9.71 -27.23
N TYR A 103 -14.86 9.88 -27.72
CA TYR A 103 -15.61 11.14 -27.63
C TYR A 103 -14.94 12.37 -28.28
N ALA A 104 -13.93 12.17 -29.15
CA ALA A 104 -13.33 13.28 -29.89
C ALA A 104 -14.37 14.02 -30.73
N ALA A 105 -15.34 13.31 -31.33
CA ALA A 105 -16.46 13.91 -32.07
C ALA A 105 -17.38 14.80 -31.22
N LEU A 106 -17.32 14.68 -29.89
CA LEU A 106 -18.05 15.51 -28.92
C LEU A 106 -17.13 16.55 -28.26
N GLY A 107 -15.96 16.82 -28.85
CA GLY A 107 -15.01 17.82 -28.35
C GLY A 107 -14.25 17.43 -27.09
N VAL A 108 -14.24 16.14 -26.70
CA VAL A 108 -13.48 15.68 -25.54
C VAL A 108 -12.22 14.95 -25.96
N ASP A 109 -11.10 15.52 -25.54
CA ASP A 109 -9.78 14.93 -25.67
C ASP A 109 -9.46 14.08 -24.42
N ASN A 110 -9.22 12.79 -24.63
CA ASN A 110 -8.77 11.86 -23.59
C ASN A 110 -7.27 11.54 -23.71
N SER A 111 -6.50 12.35 -24.44
CA SER A 111 -5.04 12.21 -24.49
C SER A 111 -4.43 12.34 -23.08
N LEU A 112 -3.43 11.49 -22.80
CA LEU A 112 -2.74 11.54 -21.52
C LEU A 112 -1.80 12.75 -21.51
N ARG A 113 -2.13 13.76 -20.71
CA ARG A 113 -1.27 14.93 -20.46
C ARG A 113 -0.75 14.88 -19.04
N LEU A 114 0.57 14.84 -18.89
CA LEU A 114 1.21 14.72 -17.57
C LEU A 114 0.88 15.91 -16.67
N ASP A 115 0.81 17.13 -17.23
CA ASP A 115 0.45 18.34 -16.48
C ASP A 115 -0.95 18.21 -15.86
N ASN A 116 -1.93 17.76 -16.66
CA ASN A 116 -3.30 17.54 -16.20
C ASN A 116 -3.37 16.44 -15.13
N PHE A 117 -2.54 15.40 -15.23
CA PHE A 117 -2.45 14.38 -14.19
C PHE A 117 -1.91 14.96 -12.88
N CYS A 118 -0.82 15.74 -12.93
CA CYS A 118 -0.21 16.36 -11.75
C CYS A 118 -1.14 17.35 -11.03
N GLU A 119 -1.97 18.08 -11.77
CA GLU A 119 -2.93 19.02 -11.18
C GLU A 119 -4.13 18.32 -10.51
N ASN A 120 -4.59 17.21 -11.09
CA ASN A 120 -5.77 16.48 -10.61
C ASN A 120 -5.45 15.43 -9.55
N PHE A 121 -4.25 14.85 -9.58
CA PHE A 121 -3.85 13.79 -8.66
C PHE A 121 -3.70 14.32 -7.23
N LYS A 122 -4.45 13.73 -6.30
CA LYS A 122 -4.45 14.13 -4.89
C LYS A 122 -4.44 12.91 -3.99
N VAL A 123 -3.61 12.98 -2.95
CA VAL A 123 -3.55 11.97 -1.90
C VAL A 123 -3.98 12.59 -0.58
N LYS A 124 -4.94 11.96 0.10
CA LYS A 124 -5.43 12.41 1.42
C LYS A 124 -5.34 11.27 2.42
N VAL A 125 -4.49 11.41 3.43
CA VAL A 125 -4.40 10.45 4.53
C VAL A 125 -5.56 10.69 5.50
N ASN A 126 -6.35 9.65 5.76
CA ASN A 126 -7.51 9.72 6.65
C ASN A 126 -7.19 9.13 8.03
N ARG A 127 -6.49 8.00 8.07
CA ARG A 127 -6.08 7.35 9.31
C ARG A 127 -4.65 6.82 9.18
N LEU A 128 -3.82 7.10 10.18
CA LEU A 128 -2.49 6.53 10.33
C LEU A 128 -2.34 6.01 11.75
N THR A 129 -1.94 4.76 11.87
CA THR A 129 -1.60 4.05 13.10
C THR A 129 -0.28 3.32 12.85
N ASP A 130 0.33 2.77 13.90
CA ASP A 130 1.63 2.10 13.81
C ASP A 130 1.63 0.94 12.78
N ASP A 131 0.52 0.19 12.70
CA ASP A 131 0.40 -0.96 11.78
C ASP A 131 -0.50 -0.70 10.57
N THR A 132 -1.41 0.29 10.61
CA THR A 132 -2.40 0.50 9.55
C THR A 132 -2.41 1.93 9.02
N ILE A 133 -2.55 2.07 7.70
CA ILE A 133 -2.79 3.35 7.01
C ILE A 133 -4.02 3.24 6.11
N GLU A 134 -4.90 4.25 6.18
CA GLU A 134 -6.00 4.45 5.25
C GLU A 134 -5.87 5.83 4.60
N PHE A 135 -5.85 5.86 3.27
CA PHE A 135 -5.73 7.10 2.51
C PHE A 135 -6.53 7.04 1.21
N ASP A 136 -6.93 8.20 0.72
CA ASP A 136 -7.63 8.38 -0.55
C ASP A 136 -6.63 8.72 -1.65
N MET A 137 -6.73 8.04 -2.78
CA MET A 137 -6.05 8.35 -4.04
C MET A 137 -7.08 8.82 -5.06
N ILE A 138 -7.01 10.10 -5.43
CA ILE A 138 -7.96 10.76 -6.33
C ILE A 138 -7.24 11.10 -7.63
N GLY A 139 -7.88 10.83 -8.77
CA GLY A 139 -7.37 11.15 -10.11
C GLY A 139 -6.42 10.10 -10.69
N ILE A 140 -6.43 8.87 -10.17
CA ILE A 140 -5.59 7.77 -10.67
C ILE A 140 -6.43 6.70 -11.41
N ASP A 141 -5.81 5.99 -12.34
CA ASP A 141 -6.43 4.86 -13.04
C ASP A 141 -6.44 3.57 -12.18
N PRO A 142 -7.50 2.73 -12.26
CA PRO A 142 -7.53 1.44 -11.57
C PRO A 142 -6.32 0.53 -11.83
N ALA A 143 -5.71 0.59 -13.01
CA ALA A 143 -4.54 -0.23 -13.36
C ALA A 143 -3.33 0.11 -12.48
N LEU A 144 -3.06 1.41 -12.26
CA LEU A 144 -1.96 1.86 -11.40
C LEU A 144 -2.26 1.56 -9.92
N ALA A 145 -3.49 1.82 -9.46
CA ALA A 145 -3.89 1.47 -8.09
C ALA A 145 -3.73 -0.04 -7.82
N ASN A 146 -4.12 -0.89 -8.79
CA ASN A 146 -3.92 -2.33 -8.69
C ASN A 146 -2.44 -2.75 -8.79
N ALA A 147 -1.63 -2.03 -9.56
CA ALA A 147 -0.18 -2.27 -9.61
C ALA A 147 0.44 -2.07 -8.22
N PHE A 148 0.17 -0.94 -7.56
CA PHE A 148 0.65 -0.70 -6.18
C PHE A 148 0.17 -1.77 -5.21
N ARG A 149 -1.12 -2.17 -5.29
CA ARG A 149 -1.66 -3.26 -4.47
C ARG A 149 -0.88 -4.57 -4.65
N ARG A 150 -0.55 -4.92 -5.90
CA ARG A 150 0.19 -6.16 -6.23
C ARG A 150 1.64 -6.08 -5.76
N ILE A 151 2.29 -4.94 -5.93
CA ILE A 151 3.67 -4.72 -5.50
C ILE A 151 3.78 -4.85 -3.98
N LEU A 152 2.88 -4.21 -3.23
CA LEU A 152 2.82 -4.31 -1.77
C LEU A 152 2.73 -5.75 -1.27
N ILE A 153 1.91 -6.58 -1.92
CA ILE A 153 1.69 -7.97 -1.50
C ILE A 153 2.87 -8.88 -1.88
N ALA A 154 3.44 -8.70 -3.06
CA ALA A 154 4.31 -9.70 -3.68
C ALA A 154 5.77 -9.26 -3.89
N GLU A 155 6.05 -7.97 -3.98
CA GLU A 155 7.35 -7.49 -4.48
C GLU A 155 8.11 -6.58 -3.53
N VAL A 156 7.46 -6.06 -2.49
CA VAL A 156 8.19 -5.38 -1.41
C VAL A 156 8.95 -6.45 -0.60
N PRO A 157 10.29 -6.36 -0.49
CA PRO A 157 11.08 -7.37 0.20
C PRO A 157 10.98 -7.24 1.72
N THR A 158 11.13 -8.35 2.42
CA THR A 158 11.22 -8.41 3.90
C THR A 158 12.23 -9.45 4.36
N MET A 159 12.54 -9.45 5.66
CA MET A 159 13.35 -10.49 6.31
C MET A 159 12.43 -11.56 6.91
N ALA A 160 12.65 -12.83 6.58
CA ALA A 160 11.92 -13.95 7.18
C ALA A 160 12.82 -15.18 7.33
N ILE A 161 12.48 -16.06 8.29
CA ILE A 161 13.21 -17.30 8.55
C ILE A 161 13.06 -18.25 7.36
N GLU A 162 14.17 -18.75 6.85
CA GLU A 162 14.20 -19.70 5.73
C GLU A 162 14.78 -21.05 6.11
N ARG A 163 15.91 -21.08 6.80
CA ARG A 163 16.54 -22.34 7.21
C ARG A 163 16.50 -22.46 8.72
N VAL A 164 16.09 -23.63 9.22
CA VAL A 164 16.07 -23.96 10.63
C VAL A 164 16.95 -25.19 10.83
N TYR A 165 17.99 -25.04 11.65
CA TYR A 165 18.91 -26.10 12.04
C TYR A 165 18.52 -26.58 13.43
N ILE A 166 18.01 -27.80 13.54
CA ILE A 166 17.56 -28.37 14.81
C ILE A 166 18.66 -29.26 15.35
N ALA A 167 19.16 -28.95 16.55
CA ALA A 167 20.13 -29.77 17.25
C ALA A 167 19.43 -30.88 18.05
N ASN A 168 18.35 -30.53 18.75
CA ASN A 168 17.54 -31.47 19.52
C ASN A 168 16.08 -31.00 19.59
N ASN A 169 15.13 -31.87 19.25
CA ASN A 169 13.71 -31.63 19.47
C ASN A 169 13.07 -32.89 20.06
N THR A 170 12.70 -32.79 21.34
CA THR A 170 11.96 -33.85 22.06
C THR A 170 10.50 -33.48 22.32
N SER A 171 10.02 -32.41 21.69
CA SER A 171 8.64 -31.95 21.80
C SER A 171 7.68 -32.84 21.00
N LEU A 172 6.37 -32.61 21.19
CA LEU A 172 5.33 -33.30 20.42
C LEU A 172 5.22 -32.79 18.97
N ILE A 173 5.69 -31.57 18.70
CA ILE A 173 5.58 -30.96 17.37
C ILE A 173 6.70 -31.49 16.50
N GLN A 174 6.34 -31.97 15.30
CA GLN A 174 7.31 -32.43 14.31
C GLN A 174 8.18 -31.29 13.82
N ASP A 175 9.42 -31.61 13.48
CA ASP A 175 10.47 -30.67 13.06
C ASP A 175 10.02 -29.78 11.90
N GLU A 176 9.37 -30.36 10.88
CA GLU A 176 8.92 -29.63 9.69
C GLU A 176 7.79 -28.64 10.04
N VAL A 177 6.90 -29.05 10.94
CA VAL A 177 5.79 -28.20 11.40
C VAL A 177 6.33 -27.04 12.24
N LEU A 178 7.30 -27.31 13.12
CA LEU A 178 7.96 -26.28 13.92
C LEU A 178 8.72 -25.29 13.02
N ALA A 179 9.49 -25.79 12.06
CA ALA A 179 10.22 -24.97 11.09
C ALA A 179 9.29 -24.10 10.25
N HIS A 180 8.16 -24.66 9.79
CA HIS A 180 7.14 -23.90 9.05
C HIS A 180 6.54 -22.77 9.91
N ARG A 181 6.24 -23.03 11.19
CA ARG A 181 5.74 -22.00 12.11
C ARG A 181 6.76 -20.89 12.35
N LEU A 182 8.02 -21.24 12.56
CA LEU A 182 9.13 -20.28 12.71
C LEU A 182 9.28 -19.42 11.46
N GLY A 183 9.12 -20.00 10.27
CA GLY A 183 9.15 -19.29 8.99
C GLY A 183 8.09 -18.19 8.84
N LEU A 184 6.96 -18.29 9.53
CA LEU A 184 5.83 -17.35 9.45
C LEU A 184 5.91 -16.22 10.49
N ILE A 185 6.93 -16.19 11.35
CA ILE A 185 7.10 -15.12 12.33
C ILE A 185 7.65 -13.88 11.60
N PRO A 186 6.95 -12.73 11.66
CA PRO A 186 7.49 -11.50 11.10
C PRO A 186 8.69 -11.04 11.94
N ILE A 187 9.79 -10.72 11.26
CA ILE A 187 11.02 -10.21 11.88
C ILE A 187 11.08 -8.70 11.67
N SER A 188 11.26 -7.97 12.77
CA SER A 188 11.52 -6.53 12.74
C SER A 188 13.00 -6.30 12.42
N ALA A 189 13.29 -6.20 11.12
CA ALA A 189 14.60 -5.86 10.58
C ALA A 189 14.41 -5.15 9.24
N ASP A 190 15.14 -4.04 9.03
CA ASP A 190 15.03 -3.27 7.80
C ASP A 190 15.67 -4.04 6.62
N PRO A 191 14.89 -4.50 5.63
CA PRO A 191 15.38 -5.31 4.52
C PRO A 191 16.31 -4.52 3.59
N ARG A 192 16.36 -3.18 3.67
CA ARG A 192 17.23 -2.34 2.84
C ARG A 192 18.70 -2.46 3.23
N LEU A 193 18.98 -2.85 4.47
CA LEU A 193 20.32 -3.07 4.98
C LEU A 193 20.94 -4.40 4.54
N PHE A 194 20.11 -5.30 3.99
CA PHE A 194 20.52 -6.64 3.61
C PHE A 194 20.55 -6.84 2.09
N GLU A 195 21.52 -7.64 1.65
CA GLU A 195 21.65 -8.10 0.27
C GLU A 195 20.84 -9.38 0.06
N TYR A 196 20.44 -9.63 -1.19
CA TYR A 196 19.81 -10.91 -1.54
C TYR A 196 20.84 -12.04 -1.47
N PRO A 197 20.45 -13.23 -0.98
CA PRO A 197 21.38 -14.37 -0.86
C PRO A 197 22.00 -14.78 -2.20
N GLU A 198 21.26 -14.62 -3.31
CA GLU A 198 21.71 -14.92 -4.68
C GLU A 198 22.93 -14.07 -5.10
N ASN A 199 23.04 -12.84 -4.60
CA ASN A 199 24.14 -11.93 -4.93
C ASN A 199 25.41 -12.21 -4.12
N ALA A 200 25.29 -12.95 -3.02
CA ALA A 200 26.36 -13.17 -2.05
C ALA A 200 27.16 -14.47 -2.27
N GLY A 201 26.86 -15.23 -3.34
CA GLY A 201 27.63 -16.42 -3.74
C GLY A 201 27.67 -17.51 -2.68
N ASP A 202 26.53 -18.15 -2.38
CA ASP A 202 26.33 -19.29 -1.44
C ASP A 202 26.84 -19.15 0.01
N GLU A 203 27.71 -18.17 0.30
CA GLU A 203 28.24 -17.91 1.63
C GLU A 203 27.29 -17.04 2.44
N LYS A 204 26.90 -17.54 3.63
CA LYS A 204 26.09 -16.78 4.57
C LYS A 204 26.98 -15.85 5.40
N ASN A 205 26.86 -14.56 5.16
CA ASN A 205 27.65 -13.49 5.75
C ASN A 205 26.78 -12.54 6.60
N GLU A 206 27.42 -11.57 7.23
CA GLU A 206 26.77 -10.57 8.08
C GLU A 206 25.80 -9.64 7.34
N LYS A 207 25.88 -9.55 6.00
CA LYS A 207 25.06 -8.66 5.17
C LYS A 207 23.84 -9.35 4.55
N ASN A 208 23.77 -10.68 4.56
CA ASN A 208 22.71 -11.44 3.91
C ASN A 208 21.84 -12.26 4.88
N THR A 209 22.35 -12.58 6.07
CA THR A 209 21.70 -13.50 7.00
C THR A 209 21.61 -12.91 8.41
N ILE A 210 20.48 -13.12 9.07
CA ILE A 210 20.30 -12.91 10.51
C ILE A 210 20.12 -14.28 11.16
N VAL A 211 20.81 -14.53 12.28
CA VAL A 211 20.72 -15.81 12.99
C VAL A 211 20.02 -15.61 14.33
N PHE A 212 19.04 -16.47 14.61
CA PHE A 212 18.37 -16.58 15.91
C PHE A 212 18.66 -17.94 16.52
N LYS A 213 18.86 -17.99 17.83
CA LYS A 213 18.98 -19.21 18.63
C LYS A 213 17.70 -19.38 19.45
N LEU A 214 17.29 -20.63 19.59
CA LEU A 214 16.23 -21.01 20.49
C LEU A 214 16.67 -22.22 21.30
N HIS A 215 16.80 -22.06 22.62
CA HIS A 215 17.15 -23.15 23.52
C HIS A 215 16.25 -23.10 24.75
N VAL A 216 15.27 -24.00 24.79
CA VAL A 216 14.28 -24.04 25.87
C VAL A 216 14.05 -25.46 26.34
N GLN A 217 14.27 -25.68 27.63
CA GLN A 217 13.97 -26.92 28.34
C GLN A 217 12.85 -26.71 29.36
N CYS A 218 11.89 -27.62 29.40
CA CYS A 218 10.86 -27.66 30.42
C CYS A 218 11.34 -28.50 31.61
N PRO A 219 11.47 -27.93 32.82
CA PRO A 219 11.92 -28.69 33.99
C PRO A 219 10.89 -29.75 34.37
N ILE A 220 11.37 -30.87 34.90
CA ILE A 220 10.54 -32.05 35.26
C ILE A 220 9.43 -31.69 36.29
N ASN A 221 9.64 -30.65 37.10
CA ASN A 221 8.73 -30.24 38.18
C ASN A 221 7.62 -29.24 37.75
N LYS A 222 7.47 -28.93 36.47
CA LYS A 222 6.38 -28.06 35.95
C LYS A 222 5.46 -28.85 35.03
N GLU A 223 4.17 -28.54 35.04
CA GLU A 223 3.16 -29.20 34.18
C GLU A 223 3.50 -29.02 32.70
N ASP A 224 3.50 -27.77 32.26
CA ASP A 224 3.78 -27.42 30.87
C ASP A 224 4.37 -26.01 30.73
N LYS A 225 5.29 -25.83 29.78
CA LYS A 225 5.81 -24.52 29.36
C LYS A 225 5.29 -24.22 27.96
N THR A 226 4.58 -23.10 27.80
CA THR A 226 4.26 -22.57 26.47
C THR A 226 5.48 -21.83 25.94
N LEU A 227 6.01 -22.29 24.83
CA LEU A 227 7.08 -21.65 24.09
C LEU A 227 6.51 -20.53 23.22
N LYS A 228 7.08 -19.34 23.32
CA LYS A 228 6.67 -18.13 22.60
C LYS A 228 7.82 -17.57 21.76
N SER A 229 7.53 -16.57 20.95
CA SER A 229 8.51 -15.91 20.08
C SER A 229 9.51 -15.02 20.81
N ASP A 230 9.22 -14.58 22.05
CA ASP A 230 10.15 -13.85 22.91
C ASP A 230 11.43 -14.63 23.26
N GLU A 231 11.36 -15.96 23.25
CA GLU A 231 12.49 -16.85 23.56
C GLU A 231 13.48 -16.98 22.37
N LEU A 232 13.22 -16.34 21.23
CA LEU A 232 14.17 -16.28 20.10
C LEU A 232 15.25 -15.23 20.39
N GLU A 233 16.47 -15.69 20.65
CA GLU A 233 17.62 -14.85 20.94
C GLU A 233 18.40 -14.56 19.65
N TRP A 234 18.66 -13.29 19.34
CA TRP A 234 19.48 -12.92 18.20
C TRP A 234 20.97 -13.18 18.47
N LEU A 235 21.66 -13.79 17.50
CA LEU A 235 23.10 -14.04 17.52
C LEU A 235 23.85 -13.10 16.56
N PRO A 236 24.45 -12.01 17.05
CA PRO A 236 25.10 -11.01 16.19
C PRO A 236 26.42 -11.49 15.55
N ASN A 237 27.03 -12.55 16.10
CA ASN A 237 28.29 -13.11 15.62
C ASN A 237 28.10 -14.29 14.65
N GLY A 238 26.84 -14.59 14.28
CA GLY A 238 26.49 -15.72 13.43
C GLY A 238 26.15 -16.99 14.21
N SER A 239 26.08 -18.11 13.48
CA SER A 239 25.74 -19.44 13.96
C SER A 239 26.74 -19.94 15.01
N ALA A 240 26.23 -20.46 16.11
CA ALA A 240 26.99 -21.13 17.15
C ALA A 240 27.04 -22.66 16.93
N LEU A 241 26.14 -23.21 16.09
CA LEU A 241 26.14 -24.63 15.75
C LEU A 241 27.26 -24.97 14.73
N PRO A 242 27.98 -26.09 14.94
CA PRO A 242 29.00 -26.55 14.00
C PRO A 242 28.35 -27.08 12.71
N ALA A 243 28.92 -26.75 11.55
CA ALA A 243 28.36 -27.08 10.25
C ALA A 243 28.63 -28.52 9.77
N GLU A 244 29.53 -29.28 10.42
CA GLU A 244 29.79 -30.70 10.09
C GLU A 244 30.33 -31.56 11.25
N ASP A 245 29.92 -32.84 11.25
CA ASP A 245 30.60 -34.02 11.83
C ASP A 245 31.95 -34.29 11.16
N SER A 246 32.86 -33.32 11.20
CA SER A 246 34.19 -33.49 10.64
C SER A 246 35.03 -34.41 11.55
N LYS A 247 34.93 -35.73 11.32
CA LYS A 247 36.01 -36.70 11.54
C LYS A 247 37.24 -36.41 10.64
N ALA A 248 37.47 -35.14 10.30
CA ALA A 248 38.65 -34.67 9.62
C ALA A 248 39.55 -34.04 10.69
N LYS A 249 40.69 -34.70 10.93
CA LYS A 249 41.78 -34.32 11.83
C LYS A 249 41.85 -32.81 12.06
N GLN A 250 41.42 -32.37 13.23
CA GLN A 250 41.56 -30.99 13.66
C GLN A 250 43.05 -30.66 13.80
N ASN A 251 43.50 -29.60 13.12
CA ASN A 251 44.58 -28.77 13.64
C ASN A 251 43.99 -27.93 14.78
N VAL A 252 44.71 -27.89 15.91
CA VAL A 252 44.25 -27.40 17.22
C VAL A 252 43.93 -25.88 17.25
N ASP A 253 44.29 -25.12 16.21
CA ASP A 253 44.20 -23.65 16.19
C ASP A 253 43.13 -23.06 15.25
N SER A 254 42.29 -23.87 14.60
CA SER A 254 41.24 -23.39 13.69
C SER A 254 39.85 -23.43 14.35
N LYS A 255 39.16 -22.28 14.42
CA LYS A 255 37.76 -22.20 14.89
C LYS A 255 36.89 -23.22 14.14
N PRO A 256 35.96 -23.93 14.83
CA PRO A 256 35.07 -24.86 14.16
C PRO A 256 34.27 -24.15 13.08
N LYS A 257 34.12 -24.79 11.91
CA LYS A 257 33.35 -24.24 10.80
C LYS A 257 31.86 -24.23 11.19
N THR A 258 31.28 -23.05 11.28
CA THR A 258 29.86 -22.81 11.61
C THR A 258 29.02 -22.65 10.34
N PHE A 259 27.69 -22.64 10.45
CA PHE A 259 26.80 -22.49 9.28
C PHE A 259 26.83 -21.09 8.64
N THR A 260 27.52 -20.14 9.26
CA THR A 260 27.77 -18.78 8.76
C THR A 260 29.23 -18.41 8.89
N SER A 261 29.71 -17.54 8.00
CA SER A 261 31.06 -16.98 7.99
C SER A 261 31.00 -15.47 8.17
N PHE A 262 30.82 -15.01 9.41
CA PHE A 262 30.71 -13.57 9.70
C PHE A 262 32.10 -12.96 9.86
N SER A 263 32.39 -11.92 9.09
CA SER A 263 33.68 -11.21 9.16
C SER A 263 33.73 -10.24 10.34
N CYS A 264 32.58 -9.70 10.72
CA CYS A 264 32.38 -8.81 11.87
C CYS A 264 31.04 -9.10 12.57
N SER A 265 30.89 -8.57 13.79
CA SER A 265 29.64 -8.66 14.54
C SER A 265 28.60 -7.69 13.98
N GLN A 266 27.37 -8.14 13.75
CA GLN A 266 26.27 -7.26 13.32
C GLN A 266 25.94 -6.16 14.35
N ASP A 267 26.24 -6.40 15.64
CA ASP A 267 26.05 -5.42 16.71
C ASP A 267 26.98 -4.19 16.57
N SER A 268 28.07 -4.32 15.79
CA SER A 268 28.95 -3.17 15.50
C SER A 268 28.33 -2.17 14.53
N LEU A 269 27.22 -2.52 13.87
CA LEU A 269 26.50 -1.62 12.97
C LEU A 269 25.60 -0.68 13.82
N PRO A 270 25.71 0.65 13.63
CA PRO A 270 24.98 1.62 14.45
C PRO A 270 23.46 1.45 14.36
N GLU A 271 22.95 0.98 13.20
CA GLU A 271 21.54 0.71 12.97
C GLU A 271 21.00 -0.38 13.92
N PHE A 272 21.75 -1.47 14.12
CA PHE A 272 21.32 -2.59 14.98
C PHE A 272 21.57 -2.35 16.46
N SER A 273 22.54 -1.51 16.82
CA SER A 273 22.77 -1.11 18.22
C SER A 273 21.55 -0.38 18.82
N SER A 274 20.81 0.35 17.98
CA SER A 274 19.62 1.11 18.38
C SER A 274 18.34 0.30 18.30
N ASN A 275 18.23 -0.61 17.33
CA ASN A 275 17.08 -1.49 17.15
C ASN A 275 17.54 -2.89 16.71
N PRO A 276 17.80 -3.80 17.66
CA PRO A 276 18.30 -5.13 17.34
C PRO A 276 17.21 -5.94 16.61
N PRO A 277 17.60 -6.80 15.65
CA PRO A 277 16.68 -7.71 14.99
C PRO A 277 15.95 -8.58 16.02
N ARG A 278 14.62 -8.56 15.98
CA ARG A 278 13.77 -9.37 16.86
C ARG A 278 12.46 -9.75 16.18
N PRO A 279 11.76 -10.77 16.65
CA PRO A 279 10.36 -10.98 16.26
C PRO A 279 9.52 -9.73 16.52
N THR A 280 8.69 -9.34 15.55
CA THR A 280 7.82 -8.16 15.70
C THR A 280 6.86 -8.32 16.87
N TYR A 281 6.24 -9.50 16.99
CA TYR A 281 5.34 -9.85 18.09
C TYR A 281 6.03 -10.89 18.98
N LEU A 282 6.05 -10.62 20.28
CA LEU A 282 6.78 -11.40 21.29
C LEU A 282 5.91 -12.50 21.95
N ASP A 283 4.61 -12.52 21.67
CA ASP A 283 3.63 -13.41 22.30
C ASP A 283 3.12 -14.54 21.38
N ILE A 284 3.71 -14.70 20.19
CA ILE A 284 3.33 -15.75 19.24
C ILE A 284 3.70 -17.10 19.83
N LYS A 285 2.71 -17.97 20.06
CA LYS A 285 2.92 -19.33 20.58
C LYS A 285 3.54 -20.22 19.49
N LEU A 286 4.67 -20.85 19.79
CA LEU A 286 5.40 -21.73 18.89
C LEU A 286 5.10 -23.20 19.17
N ALA A 287 5.31 -23.61 20.42
CA ALA A 287 5.13 -24.99 20.86
C ALA A 287 4.65 -25.04 22.32
N ARG A 288 4.19 -26.21 22.75
CA ARG A 288 3.91 -26.51 24.16
C ARG A 288 4.80 -27.68 24.56
N LEU A 289 5.58 -27.49 25.62
CA LEU A 289 6.52 -28.47 26.15
C LEU A 289 5.97 -29.06 27.44
N GLY A 290 5.93 -30.39 27.54
CA GLY A 290 5.71 -31.11 28.80
C GLY A 290 7.00 -31.25 29.61
N ALA A 291 6.86 -31.75 30.83
CA ALA A 291 7.97 -32.02 31.75
C ALA A 291 9.11 -32.83 31.10
N GLY A 292 10.34 -32.30 31.13
CA GLY A 292 11.54 -32.95 30.60
C GLY A 292 11.77 -32.78 29.10
N GLN A 293 10.83 -32.18 28.35
CA GLN A 293 11.02 -31.90 26.93
C GLN A 293 11.88 -30.65 26.70
N GLU A 294 12.58 -30.66 25.57
CA GLU A 294 13.56 -29.66 25.17
C GLU A 294 13.51 -29.41 23.66
N ILE A 295 13.73 -28.15 23.28
CA ILE A 295 13.96 -27.71 21.90
C ILE A 295 15.25 -26.90 21.87
N GLU A 296 16.19 -27.29 21.02
CA GLU A 296 17.41 -26.57 20.69
C GLU A 296 17.53 -26.44 19.16
N LEU A 297 17.54 -25.21 18.66
CA LEU A 297 17.65 -24.92 17.23
C LEU A 297 18.26 -23.55 16.94
N GLU A 298 18.71 -23.36 15.71
CA GLU A 298 19.07 -22.07 15.11
C GLU A 298 18.22 -21.78 13.87
N ALA A 299 17.70 -20.57 13.78
CA ALA A 299 16.87 -20.10 12.67
C ALA A 299 17.58 -18.98 11.91
N HIS A 300 17.79 -19.18 10.62
CA HIS A 300 18.45 -18.24 9.73
C HIS A 300 17.40 -17.50 8.91
N ALA A 301 17.31 -16.18 9.13
CA ALA A 301 16.46 -15.28 8.36
C ALA A 301 17.23 -14.60 7.23
N VAL A 302 16.60 -14.50 6.08
CA VAL A 302 17.16 -13.91 4.86
C VAL A 302 16.15 -12.99 4.20
N LYS A 303 16.66 -12.11 3.35
CA LYS A 303 15.87 -11.21 2.52
C LYS A 303 15.19 -11.98 1.40
N GLY A 304 13.88 -11.79 1.24
CA GLY A 304 13.12 -12.42 0.18
C GLY A 304 11.87 -11.62 -0.22
N LEU A 305 11.16 -12.14 -1.22
CA LEU A 305 9.98 -11.51 -1.84
C LEU A 305 8.70 -12.31 -1.56
N GLY A 306 7.59 -11.61 -1.35
CA GLY A 306 6.27 -12.24 -1.17
C GLY A 306 5.83 -13.10 -2.36
N LYS A 307 6.33 -12.80 -3.58
CA LYS A 307 6.10 -13.58 -4.80
C LYS A 307 6.67 -14.98 -4.71
N THR A 308 7.79 -15.15 -4.01
CA THR A 308 8.44 -16.45 -3.81
C THR A 308 7.72 -17.27 -2.75
N HIS A 309 7.37 -16.65 -1.62
CA HIS A 309 6.58 -17.28 -0.56
C HIS A 309 5.86 -16.22 0.27
N ALA A 310 4.62 -16.52 0.70
CA ALA A 310 3.77 -15.59 1.44
C ALA A 310 4.37 -15.09 2.76
N LYS A 311 5.30 -15.84 3.36
CA LYS A 311 6.03 -15.44 4.59
C LYS A 311 6.81 -14.13 4.46
N TRP A 312 7.20 -13.77 3.24
CA TRP A 312 7.90 -12.51 2.96
C TRP A 312 6.94 -11.37 2.60
N SER A 313 5.62 -11.57 2.66
CA SER A 313 4.68 -10.47 2.43
C SER A 313 4.73 -9.50 3.62
N PRO A 314 5.05 -8.21 3.40
CA PRO A 314 5.11 -7.21 4.48
C PRO A 314 3.74 -6.77 4.98
N VAL A 315 2.68 -7.11 4.25
CA VAL A 315 1.31 -6.68 4.53
C VAL A 315 0.50 -7.87 5.00
N ALA A 316 -0.27 -7.69 6.08
CA ALA A 316 -1.32 -8.63 6.44
C ALA A 316 -2.40 -8.61 5.34
N THR A 317 -2.83 -7.41 4.95
CA THR A 317 -3.65 -7.19 3.75
C THR A 317 -3.40 -5.80 3.19
N ALA A 318 -3.40 -5.72 1.85
CA ALA A 318 -3.43 -4.46 1.12
C ALA A 318 -4.56 -4.54 0.11
N TRP A 319 -5.53 -3.64 0.24
CA TRP A 319 -6.70 -3.62 -0.61
C TRP A 319 -7.19 -2.21 -0.81
N TYR A 320 -8.05 -2.04 -1.81
CA TYR A 320 -8.70 -0.78 -2.08
C TYR A 320 -10.14 -0.99 -2.47
N ARG A 321 -10.95 0.04 -2.27
CA ARG A 321 -12.29 0.15 -2.84
C ARG A 321 -12.47 1.51 -3.47
N MET A 322 -13.29 1.59 -4.51
CA MET A 322 -13.72 2.87 -5.04
C MET A 322 -14.63 3.57 -4.02
N LEU A 323 -14.57 4.90 -3.95
CA LEU A 323 -15.48 5.68 -3.12
C LEU A 323 -16.94 5.40 -3.54
N PRO A 324 -17.80 4.92 -2.62
CA PRO A 324 -19.22 4.79 -2.90
C PRO A 324 -19.87 6.17 -3.00
N GLU A 325 -20.75 6.33 -3.97
CA GLU A 325 -21.59 7.51 -4.17
C GLU A 325 -23.03 7.02 -4.20
N VAL A 326 -23.85 7.52 -3.27
CA VAL A 326 -25.28 7.16 -3.17
C VAL A 326 -26.08 8.40 -3.56
N VAL A 327 -26.89 8.28 -4.59
CA VAL A 327 -27.69 9.39 -5.13
C VAL A 327 -29.17 9.06 -5.03
N LEU A 328 -29.93 9.94 -4.40
CA LEU A 328 -31.40 9.89 -4.42
C LEU A 328 -31.89 10.59 -5.69
N LEU A 329 -32.50 9.84 -6.61
CA LEU A 329 -33.06 10.33 -7.87
C LEU A 329 -34.43 10.99 -7.67
N LYS A 330 -35.18 10.52 -6.67
CA LYS A 330 -36.50 11.02 -6.30
C LYS A 330 -36.55 11.22 -4.79
N ASP A 331 -37.43 12.11 -4.36
CA ASP A 331 -37.63 12.36 -2.94
C ASP A 331 -38.26 11.14 -2.25
N VAL A 332 -37.68 10.78 -1.10
CA VAL A 332 -38.13 9.69 -0.25
C VAL A 332 -38.61 10.32 1.06
N GLU A 333 -39.94 10.31 1.27
CA GLU A 333 -40.61 11.00 2.37
C GLU A 333 -41.17 10.02 3.43
N ASP A 334 -41.25 10.50 4.66
CA ASP A 334 -41.95 9.93 5.81
C ASP A 334 -41.67 8.43 6.07
N LYS A 335 -42.67 7.56 5.88
CA LYS A 335 -42.56 6.13 6.18
C LYS A 335 -41.49 5.44 5.34
N LEU A 336 -41.34 5.86 4.08
CA LEU A 336 -40.31 5.32 3.19
C LEU A 336 -38.90 5.76 3.63
N ALA A 337 -38.77 6.96 4.20
CA ALA A 337 -37.50 7.45 4.72
C ALA A 337 -37.06 6.66 5.96
N GLU A 338 -37.99 6.34 6.86
CA GLU A 338 -37.73 5.47 8.01
C GLU A 338 -37.36 4.05 7.60
N GLU A 339 -38.08 3.48 6.62
CA GLU A 339 -37.76 2.16 6.07
C GLU A 339 -36.35 2.14 5.45
N LEU A 340 -35.99 3.16 4.67
CA LEU A 340 -34.68 3.28 4.03
C LEU A 340 -33.56 3.37 5.06
N LYS A 341 -33.75 4.15 6.13
CA LYS A 341 -32.78 4.26 7.23
C LYS A 341 -32.61 2.91 7.93
N ASN A 342 -33.70 2.22 8.25
CA ASN A 342 -33.67 0.90 8.90
C ASN A 342 -33.03 -0.20 8.03
N LYS A 343 -33.12 -0.10 6.70
CA LYS A 343 -32.46 -1.02 5.76
C LYS A 343 -30.93 -0.88 5.75
N CYS A 344 -30.39 0.27 6.14
CA CYS A 344 -28.95 0.54 6.05
C CYS A 344 -28.26 0.33 7.42
N PRO A 345 -27.49 -0.77 7.62
CA PRO A 345 -26.82 -1.03 8.90
C PRO A 345 -25.64 -0.09 9.19
N LYS A 346 -25.29 0.79 8.24
CA LYS A 346 -24.17 1.73 8.32
C LYS A 346 -24.62 3.18 8.48
N ASP A 347 -25.91 3.42 8.69
CA ASP A 347 -26.49 4.76 8.91
C ASP A 347 -26.07 5.79 7.83
N VAL A 348 -25.98 5.33 6.57
CA VAL A 348 -25.60 6.18 5.43
C VAL A 348 -26.66 7.27 5.18
N PHE A 349 -27.92 6.95 5.49
CA PHE A 349 -29.06 7.86 5.32
C PHE A 349 -29.42 8.51 6.65
N ASP A 350 -29.69 9.82 6.61
CA ASP A 350 -30.29 10.55 7.72
C ASP A 350 -31.66 11.08 7.33
N ILE A 351 -32.43 11.53 8.32
CA ILE A 351 -33.79 12.06 8.10
C ILE A 351 -33.81 13.51 8.56
N GLU A 352 -34.10 14.41 7.63
CA GLU A 352 -34.25 15.84 7.87
C GLU A 352 -35.74 16.24 7.84
N ASP A 353 -36.13 17.14 8.74
CA ASP A 353 -37.48 17.71 8.79
C ASP A 353 -37.53 18.95 7.89
N ILE A 354 -38.40 18.94 6.88
CA ILE A 354 -38.52 20.02 5.88
C ILE A 354 -39.60 21.04 6.29
N GLY A 355 -40.23 20.85 7.45
CA GLY A 355 -41.34 21.67 7.90
C GLY A 355 -42.69 21.22 7.33
N GLY A 356 -43.78 21.59 8.00
CA GLY A 356 -45.13 21.09 7.70
C GLY A 356 -45.37 19.64 8.15
N GLY A 357 -44.51 19.08 9.02
CA GLY A 357 -44.61 17.71 9.52
C GLY A 357 -44.08 16.63 8.56
N LYS A 358 -43.43 17.04 7.46
CA LYS A 358 -42.85 16.14 6.47
C LYS A 358 -41.37 15.89 6.71
N ARG A 359 -40.96 14.63 6.67
CA ARG A 359 -39.58 14.19 6.87
C ARG A 359 -39.01 13.62 5.57
N LYS A 360 -37.78 13.98 5.20
CA LYS A 360 -37.11 13.50 3.98
C LYS A 360 -35.77 12.84 4.29
N ALA A 361 -35.49 11.77 3.57
CA ALA A 361 -34.19 11.11 3.64
C ALA A 361 -33.11 11.93 2.91
N THR A 362 -31.96 12.13 3.56
CA THR A 362 -30.75 12.71 2.97
C THR A 362 -29.58 11.74 3.11
N VAL A 363 -28.59 11.84 2.22
CA VAL A 363 -27.38 11.00 2.27
C VAL A 363 -26.33 11.74 3.09
N LYS A 364 -26.01 11.21 4.27
CA LYS A 364 -25.07 11.83 5.23
C LYS A 364 -23.65 11.36 5.00
N ASN A 365 -23.42 10.05 5.08
CA ASN A 365 -22.08 9.44 5.04
C ASN A 365 -21.99 8.36 3.95
N PRO A 366 -21.89 8.74 2.66
CA PRO A 366 -21.80 7.77 1.57
C PRO A 366 -20.52 6.92 1.63
N ARG A 367 -19.44 7.44 2.24
CA ARG A 367 -18.16 6.74 2.43
C ARG A 367 -18.31 5.43 3.22
N ASP A 368 -19.19 5.41 4.21
CA ASP A 368 -19.37 4.26 5.12
C ASP A 368 -20.23 3.15 4.49
N CYS A 369 -20.82 3.42 3.32
CA CYS A 369 -21.60 2.44 2.57
C CYS A 369 -20.73 1.23 2.18
N THR A 370 -21.13 0.05 2.64
CA THR A 370 -20.52 -1.24 2.25
C THR A 370 -21.04 -1.76 0.92
N LEU A 371 -21.98 -1.05 0.28
CA LEU A 371 -22.67 -1.47 -0.95
C LEU A 371 -23.34 -2.84 -0.83
N CYS A 372 -24.03 -3.09 0.29
CA CYS A 372 -24.82 -4.30 0.52
C CYS A 372 -26.04 -4.45 -0.41
N ARG A 373 -26.42 -3.41 -1.16
CA ARG A 373 -27.57 -3.34 -2.10
C ARG A 373 -28.96 -3.51 -1.46
N GLU A 374 -29.06 -3.57 -0.14
CA GLU A 374 -30.36 -3.69 0.54
C GLU A 374 -31.29 -2.47 0.30
N CYS A 375 -30.73 -1.28 0.09
CA CYS A 375 -31.53 -0.08 -0.20
C CYS A 375 -32.21 -0.09 -1.59
N ILE A 376 -31.70 -0.89 -2.54
CA ILE A 376 -32.32 -1.10 -3.86
C ILE A 376 -33.08 -2.42 -3.93
N ARG A 377 -33.12 -3.18 -2.84
CA ARG A 377 -33.84 -4.45 -2.74
C ARG A 377 -35.32 -4.16 -2.48
N GLY A 378 -36.19 -4.65 -3.36
CA GLY A 378 -37.64 -4.45 -3.26
C GLY A 378 -38.35 -4.11 -4.58
N GLY A 379 -37.66 -4.24 -5.72
CA GLY A 379 -38.22 -4.05 -7.05
C GLY A 379 -38.03 -2.62 -7.59
N LYS A 380 -38.67 -2.35 -8.74
CA LYS A 380 -38.45 -1.11 -9.53
C LYS A 380 -38.69 0.19 -8.76
N GLU A 381 -39.53 0.17 -7.73
CA GLU A 381 -39.78 1.36 -6.93
C GLU A 381 -38.52 1.88 -6.25
N TRP A 382 -37.67 1.00 -5.71
CA TRP A 382 -36.43 1.41 -5.05
C TRP A 382 -35.31 1.69 -6.04
N GLU A 383 -35.25 0.93 -7.13
CA GLU A 383 -34.28 1.14 -8.23
C GLU A 383 -34.45 2.52 -8.89
N ASP A 384 -35.70 2.98 -9.07
CA ASP A 384 -35.98 4.30 -9.66
C ASP A 384 -35.73 5.48 -8.70
N ARG A 385 -35.64 5.21 -7.38
CA ARG A 385 -35.45 6.24 -6.36
C ARG A 385 -33.99 6.37 -5.93
N ILE A 386 -33.22 5.29 -5.97
CA ILE A 386 -31.87 5.24 -5.42
C ILE A 386 -30.89 4.69 -6.45
N SER A 387 -29.88 5.48 -6.78
CA SER A 387 -28.78 5.07 -7.64
C SER A 387 -27.52 4.86 -6.79
N LEU A 388 -27.10 3.61 -6.66
CA LEU A 388 -25.81 3.25 -6.06
C LEU A 388 -24.72 3.32 -7.12
N ARG A 389 -23.65 4.05 -6.82
CA ARG A 389 -22.55 4.32 -7.74
C ARG A 389 -21.21 4.15 -7.04
N ARG A 390 -20.16 3.99 -7.84
CA ARG A 390 -18.76 4.12 -7.43
C ARG A 390 -18.07 5.13 -8.32
N VAL A 391 -17.22 5.96 -7.71
CA VAL A 391 -16.39 6.93 -8.42
C VAL A 391 -15.15 6.22 -8.97
N LYS A 392 -14.96 6.21 -10.29
CA LYS A 392 -13.89 5.41 -10.94
C LYS A 392 -12.47 5.87 -10.60
N ASP A 393 -12.30 7.16 -10.40
CA ASP A 393 -11.03 7.85 -10.19
C ASP A 393 -10.72 8.13 -8.71
N HIS A 394 -11.52 7.60 -7.78
CA HIS A 394 -11.35 7.81 -6.34
C HIS A 394 -11.25 6.47 -5.62
N PHE A 395 -10.06 6.13 -5.15
CA PHE A 395 -9.78 4.91 -4.40
C PHE A 395 -9.53 5.21 -2.94
N ILE A 396 -10.18 4.47 -2.07
CA ILE A 396 -9.87 4.36 -0.65
C ILE A 396 -8.93 3.17 -0.51
N PHE A 397 -7.66 3.43 -0.23
CA PHE A 397 -6.63 2.44 -0.05
C PHE A 397 -6.44 2.14 1.44
N THR A 398 -6.30 0.87 1.78
CA THR A 398 -6.03 0.40 3.14
C THR A 398 -4.87 -0.57 3.12
N ILE A 399 -3.84 -0.28 3.90
CA ILE A 399 -2.66 -1.12 4.05
C ILE A 399 -2.51 -1.44 5.53
N GLU A 400 -2.48 -2.73 5.83
CA GLU A 400 -2.20 -3.28 7.15
C GLU A 400 -0.83 -3.97 7.09
N SER A 401 0.16 -3.42 7.77
CA SER A 401 1.50 -3.98 7.90
C SER A 401 1.49 -5.18 8.84
N THR A 402 2.40 -6.13 8.61
CA THR A 402 2.73 -7.18 9.60
C THR A 402 3.61 -6.66 10.74
N GLY A 403 4.00 -5.37 10.71
CA GLY A 403 4.86 -4.70 11.67
C GLY A 403 6.36 -4.89 11.43
N ALA A 404 6.74 -5.53 10.31
CA ALA A 404 8.15 -5.57 9.87
C ALA A 404 8.67 -4.18 9.45
N LEU A 405 7.81 -3.39 8.80
CA LEU A 405 8.06 -2.01 8.40
C LEU A 405 6.80 -1.15 8.62
N PRO A 406 6.93 0.15 8.92
CA PRO A 406 5.79 1.06 9.01
C PRO A 406 5.01 1.15 7.68
N PRO A 407 3.68 1.26 7.71
CA PRO A 407 2.85 1.19 6.51
C PRO A 407 3.08 2.35 5.52
N GLU A 408 3.47 3.54 5.99
CA GLU A 408 3.83 4.68 5.14
C GLU A 408 5.13 4.44 4.34
N VAL A 409 6.07 3.69 4.92
CA VAL A 409 7.29 3.29 4.24
C VAL A 409 6.96 2.24 3.18
N LEU A 410 6.09 1.26 3.49
CA LEU A 410 5.69 0.22 2.55
C LEU A 410 5.11 0.79 1.25
N PHE A 411 4.23 1.79 1.34
CA PHE A 411 3.66 2.41 0.14
C PHE A 411 4.72 3.18 -0.67
N THR A 412 5.63 3.87 0.01
CA THR A 412 6.72 4.60 -0.64
C THR A 412 7.67 3.65 -1.37
N GLU A 413 8.02 2.52 -0.76
CA GLU A 413 8.84 1.49 -1.40
C GLU A 413 8.13 0.83 -2.58
N ALA A 414 6.80 0.64 -2.51
CA ALA A 414 6.03 0.11 -3.63
C ALA A 414 6.04 1.05 -4.85
N VAL A 415 6.06 2.37 -4.65
CA VAL A 415 6.20 3.36 -5.73
C VAL A 415 7.59 3.27 -6.37
N LYS A 416 8.66 3.23 -5.55
CA LYS A 416 10.04 3.09 -6.05
C LYS A 416 10.24 1.81 -6.85
N ILE A 417 9.69 0.69 -6.41
CA ILE A 417 9.80 -0.59 -7.15
C ILE A 417 9.15 -0.49 -8.53
N LEU A 418 8.06 0.26 -8.67
CA LEU A 418 7.43 0.50 -9.96
C LEU A 418 8.28 1.42 -10.84
N GLU A 419 8.86 2.48 -10.27
CA GLU A 419 9.80 3.38 -10.93
C GLU A 419 11.03 2.61 -11.45
N ASP A 420 11.71 1.84 -10.59
CA ASP A 420 12.86 1.01 -10.95
C ASP A 420 12.55 0.02 -12.09
N LYS A 421 11.32 -0.51 -12.12
CA LYS A 421 10.87 -1.39 -13.22
C LYS A 421 10.78 -0.64 -14.54
N CYS A 422 10.21 0.56 -14.54
CA CYS A 422 10.12 1.40 -15.72
C CYS A 422 11.52 1.81 -16.20
N GLU A 423 12.40 2.22 -15.28
CA GLU A 423 13.79 2.57 -15.61
C GLU A 423 14.57 1.41 -16.21
N ARG A 424 14.44 0.20 -15.66
CA ARG A 424 15.08 -1.00 -16.25
C ARG A 424 14.62 -1.25 -17.68
N VAL A 425 13.32 -1.15 -17.95
CA VAL A 425 12.78 -1.34 -19.31
C VAL A 425 13.29 -0.25 -20.25
N ILE A 426 13.37 1.00 -19.80
CA ILE A 426 13.91 2.10 -20.61
C ILE A 426 15.40 1.87 -20.91
N ALA A 427 16.17 1.43 -19.92
CA ALA A 427 17.60 1.15 -20.07
C ALA A 427 17.89 -0.03 -21.00
N GLU A 428 17.02 -1.05 -21.04
CA GLU A 428 17.15 -2.17 -21.98
C GLU A 428 16.75 -1.79 -23.41
N LEU A 429 15.89 -0.79 -23.58
CA LEU A 429 15.42 -0.29 -24.87
C LEU A 429 16.30 0.83 -25.46
N SER A 430 17.12 1.48 -24.63
CA SER A 430 18.06 2.55 -25.03
C SER A 430 19.41 1.95 -25.41
#